data_AF-A0A946S4C2-F1
#
_entry.id   AF-A0A946S4C2-F1
#
_cell.length_a   1.000
_cell.length_b   1.000
_cell.length_c   1.000
_cell.angle_alpha   90.00
_cell.angle_beta   90.00
_cell.angle_gamma   90.00
#
_symmetry.space_group_name_H-M   'P 1'
#
loop_
_entity.id
_entity.type
_entity.pdbx_description
1 polymer ?
#
loop_
_entity_poly.entity_id
_entity_poly.type
_entity_poly.pdbx_seq_one_letter_code
_entity_poly.pdbx_strand_id
1 'polypeptide(L)'
;MFDKTVWVRGAGEMGSATAQILHGVGFRVYVSELPLPLAIRRKVTFSDAILTGQADVEGTRGIFSETDNANKIISNGSVPVLLDNQNLVQKISTDILVDARMLKRETVNLIGTTEL
;
A
#
# COMPACT_ATOMS: atom_id res chain seq x y z
N MET A 1 -18.92 2.16 -3.65
CA MET A 1 -17.81 1.69 -2.80
C MET A 1 -17.87 0.17 -2.79
N PHE A 2 -16.77 -0.49 -3.11
CA PHE A 2 -16.68 -1.95 -3.07
C PHE A 2 -16.44 -2.40 -1.63
N ASP A 3 -17.01 -3.55 -1.25
CA ASP A 3 -16.81 -4.13 0.09
C ASP A 3 -15.45 -4.83 0.22
N LYS A 4 -14.67 -4.90 -0.86
CA LYS A 4 -13.38 -5.60 -0.89
C LYS A 4 -12.23 -4.72 -0.41
N THR A 5 -11.35 -5.33 0.38
CA THR A 5 -10.11 -4.73 0.87
C THR A 5 -8.93 -5.19 0.03
N VAL A 6 -8.17 -4.23 -0.50
CA VAL A 6 -6.97 -4.49 -1.31
C VAL A 6 -5.72 -4.05 -0.57
N TRP A 7 -4.74 -4.93 -0.47
CA TRP A 7 -3.41 -4.61 -0.02
C TRP A 7 -2.47 -4.48 -1.22
N VAL A 8 -1.87 -3.31 -1.41
CA VAL A 8 -0.83 -3.09 -2.41
C VAL A 8 0.52 -3.07 -1.72
N ARG A 9 1.35 -4.06 -2.03
CA ARG A 9 2.69 -4.19 -1.46
C ARG A 9 3.70 -3.47 -2.35
N GLY A 10 4.45 -2.54 -1.75
CA GLY A 10 5.35 -1.62 -2.44
C GLY A 10 4.64 -0.31 -2.79
N ALA A 11 5.17 0.83 -2.33
CA ALA A 11 4.62 2.16 -2.56
C ALA A 11 5.40 2.97 -3.62
N GLY A 12 6.29 2.32 -4.37
CA GLY A 12 6.94 2.91 -5.54
C GLY A 12 5.96 3.24 -6.67
N GLU A 13 6.46 3.53 -7.86
CA GLU A 13 5.62 4.03 -8.97
C GLU A 13 4.47 3.09 -9.33
N MET A 14 4.75 1.80 -9.54
CA MET A 14 3.73 0.83 -9.94
C MET A 14 2.68 0.60 -8.85
N GLY A 15 3.11 0.50 -7.60
CA GLY A 15 2.19 0.30 -6.48
C GLY A 15 1.33 1.53 -6.21
N SER A 16 1.92 2.73 -6.32
CA SER A 16 1.18 3.97 -6.15
C SER A 16 0.14 4.21 -7.22
N ALA A 17 0.48 3.98 -8.49
CA ALA A 17 -0.49 4.06 -9.58
C ALA A 17 -1.64 3.05 -9.39
N THR A 18 -1.29 1.82 -9.01
CA THR A 18 -2.29 0.77 -8.74
C THR A 18 -3.22 1.16 -7.59
N ALA A 19 -2.66 1.63 -6.47
CA ALA A 19 -3.41 2.06 -5.31
C ALA A 19 -4.31 3.27 -5.62
N GLN A 20 -3.80 4.25 -6.37
CA GLN A 20 -4.54 5.44 -6.79
C GLN A 20 -5.76 5.06 -7.66
N ILE A 21 -5.58 4.17 -8.65
CA ILE A 21 -6.68 3.72 -9.52
C ILE A 21 -7.71 2.93 -8.70
N LEU A 22 -7.28 1.97 -7.89
CA LEU A 22 -8.17 1.15 -7.06
C LEU A 22 -8.95 1.99 -6.05
N HIS A 23 -8.30 2.97 -5.43
CA HIS A 23 -8.95 3.91 -4.52
C HIS A 23 -9.98 4.76 -5.28
N GLY A 24 -9.61 5.27 -6.47
CA GLY A 24 -10.48 6.10 -7.30
C GLY A 24 -11.75 5.39 -7.78
N VAL A 25 -11.70 4.07 -8.00
CA VAL A 25 -12.91 3.28 -8.34
C VAL A 25 -13.67 2.80 -7.08
N GLY A 26 -13.16 3.06 -5.88
CA GLY A 26 -13.88 2.91 -4.62
C GLY A 26 -13.59 1.62 -3.84
N PHE A 27 -12.43 0.99 -4.01
CA PHE A 27 -11.94 -0.05 -3.10
C PHE A 27 -11.38 0.54 -1.81
N ARG A 28 -11.37 -0.26 -0.73
CA ARG A 28 -10.61 0.04 0.48
C ARG A 28 -9.16 -0.39 0.25
N VAL A 29 -8.26 0.57 0.04
CA VAL A 29 -6.88 0.29 -0.35
C VAL A 29 -5.94 0.58 0.82
N TYR A 30 -5.06 -0.38 1.12
CA TYR A 30 -3.91 -0.20 2.00
C TYR A 30 -2.65 -0.34 1.16
N VAL A 31 -1.64 0.47 1.44
CA VAL A 31 -0.34 0.41 0.78
C VAL A 31 0.74 0.11 1.81
N SER A 32 1.71 -0.74 1.49
CA SER A 32 2.89 -0.94 2.34
C SER A 32 4.20 -0.63 1.65
N GLU A 33 5.18 -0.18 2.42
CA GLU A 33 6.51 0.18 1.92
C GLU A 33 7.63 -0.10 2.93
N LEU A 34 8.85 -0.21 2.44
CA LEU A 34 10.05 -0.31 3.27
C LEU A 34 10.23 0.94 4.17
N PRO A 35 10.82 0.79 5.37
CA PRO A 35 11.14 1.93 6.25
C PRO A 35 12.03 2.98 5.61
N LEU A 36 12.89 2.56 4.68
CA LEU A 36 13.73 3.44 3.86
C LEU A 36 13.37 3.19 2.38
N PRO A 37 12.36 3.90 1.85
CA PRO A 37 11.90 3.67 0.50
C PRO A 37 12.99 3.97 -0.54
N LEU A 38 13.04 3.16 -1.59
CA LEU A 38 14.02 3.28 -2.68
C LEU A 38 13.51 4.10 -3.87
N ALA A 39 12.33 4.71 -3.75
CA ALA A 39 11.71 5.49 -4.81
C ALA A 39 12.59 6.66 -5.22
N ILE A 40 12.98 6.70 -6.50
CA ILE A 40 13.76 7.79 -7.09
C ILE A 40 12.84 8.99 -7.33
N ARG A 41 11.66 8.75 -7.93
CA ARG A 41 10.68 9.79 -8.25
C ARG A 41 9.64 9.93 -7.15
N ARG A 42 10.00 10.64 -6.08
CA ARG A 42 9.18 10.70 -4.85
C ARG A 42 7.83 11.40 -4.99
N LYS A 43 7.73 12.40 -5.88
CA LYS A 43 6.50 13.19 -6.07
C LYS A 43 5.34 12.47 -6.76
N VAL A 44 5.57 11.25 -7.26
CA VAL A 44 4.55 10.43 -7.93
C VAL A 44 4.30 9.12 -7.20
N THR A 45 4.75 9.03 -5.94
CA THR A 45 4.71 7.80 -5.14
C THR A 45 4.22 8.06 -3.73
N PHE A 46 3.48 7.12 -3.17
CA PHE A 46 3.12 7.11 -1.76
C PHE A 46 4.30 6.76 -0.84
N SER A 47 5.43 6.28 -1.38
CA SER A 47 6.65 6.00 -0.61
C SER A 47 7.07 7.15 0.30
N ASP A 48 6.93 8.40 -0.14
CA ASP A 48 7.39 9.56 0.64
C ASP A 48 6.58 9.74 1.95
N ALA A 49 5.37 9.18 2.03
CA ALA A 49 4.58 9.19 3.25
C ALA A 49 5.30 8.52 4.42
N ILE A 50 6.10 7.47 4.16
CA ILE A 50 6.92 6.82 5.21
C ILE A 50 7.89 7.81 5.87
N LEU A 51 8.43 8.75 5.10
CA LEU A 51 9.47 9.67 5.57
C LEU A 51 8.90 10.98 6.12
N THR A 52 7.81 11.48 5.52
CA THR A 52 7.27 12.80 5.80
C THR A 52 5.91 12.77 6.52
N GLY A 53 5.34 11.58 6.70
CA GLY A 53 4.02 11.36 7.28
C GLY A 53 2.88 11.38 6.25
N GLN A 54 3.09 11.94 5.06
CA GLN A 54 2.05 12.01 4.01
C GLN A 54 2.64 12.13 2.60
N ALA A 55 1.85 11.77 1.59
CA ALA A 55 2.17 11.99 0.19
C ALA A 55 0.90 12.35 -0.59
N ASP A 56 1.06 13.03 -1.71
CA ASP A 56 -0.04 13.32 -2.65
C ASP A 56 0.35 12.74 -4.01
N VAL A 57 -0.52 11.90 -4.58
CA VAL A 57 -0.35 11.28 -5.89
C VAL A 57 -1.63 11.53 -6.66
N GLU A 58 -1.55 12.40 -7.68
CA GLU A 58 -2.70 12.77 -8.52
C GLU A 58 -3.94 13.17 -7.70
N GLY A 59 -3.75 13.98 -6.65
CA GLY A 59 -4.82 14.45 -5.76
C GLY A 59 -5.31 13.41 -4.74
N THR A 60 -4.75 12.20 -4.75
CA THR A 60 -5.01 11.18 -3.74
C THR A 60 -3.99 11.30 -2.62
N ARG A 61 -4.47 11.48 -1.38
CA ARG A 61 -3.62 11.60 -0.21
C ARG A 61 -3.27 10.24 0.37
N GLY A 62 -1.98 9.95 0.47
CA GLY A 62 -1.44 8.84 1.25
C GLY A 62 -1.01 9.33 2.63
N ILE A 63 -1.39 8.62 3.70
CA ILE A 63 -1.05 8.99 5.08
C ILE A 63 -0.33 7.84 5.76
N PHE A 64 0.82 8.12 6.38
CA PHE A 64 1.54 7.13 7.15
C PHE A 64 0.78 6.73 8.43
N SER A 65 0.76 5.44 8.73
CA SER A 65 0.25 4.91 9.99
C SER A 65 1.01 3.65 10.41
N GLU A 66 1.11 3.41 11.71
CA GLU A 66 1.75 2.20 12.21
C GLU A 66 0.79 1.00 12.21
N THR A 67 -0.49 1.17 12.59
CA THR A 67 -1.59 0.20 12.34
C THR A 67 -2.98 0.72 12.75
N ASP A 68 -3.10 1.24 13.96
CA ASP A 68 -4.41 1.33 14.65
C ASP A 68 -5.34 2.40 14.08
N ASN A 69 -4.81 3.31 13.28
CA ASN A 69 -5.56 4.40 12.67
C ASN A 69 -5.82 4.21 11.16
N ALA A 70 -5.41 3.10 10.57
CA ALA A 70 -5.54 2.89 9.13
C ALA A 70 -7.01 2.93 8.66
N ASN A 71 -7.93 2.37 9.44
CA ASN A 71 -9.38 2.42 9.14
C ASN A 71 -9.93 3.86 9.17
N LYS A 72 -9.41 4.72 10.06
CA LYS A 72 -9.82 6.13 10.13
C LYS A 72 -9.32 6.92 8.92
N ILE A 73 -8.11 6.59 8.45
CA ILE A 73 -7.55 7.20 7.24
C ILE A 73 -8.43 6.89 6.03
N ILE A 74 -8.88 5.63 5.90
CA ILE A 74 -9.81 5.21 4.84
C ILE A 74 -11.16 5.91 4.97
N SER A 75 -11.74 6.00 6.18
CA SER A 75 -13.02 6.70 6.36
C SER A 75 -12.94 8.19 6.02
N ASN A 76 -11.74 8.78 6.09
CA ASN A 76 -11.48 10.16 5.69
C ASN A 76 -11.14 10.30 4.19
N GLY A 77 -11.27 9.24 3.39
CA GLY A 77 -11.03 9.26 1.94
C GLY A 77 -9.55 9.30 1.54
N SER A 78 -8.66 8.87 2.43
CA SER A 78 -7.21 8.81 2.18
C SER A 78 -6.72 7.36 2.17
N VAL A 79 -5.55 7.13 1.57
CA VAL A 79 -4.91 5.81 1.49
C VAL A 79 -3.93 5.64 2.66
N PRO A 80 -4.13 4.69 3.58
CA PRO A 80 -3.12 4.39 4.59
C PRO A 80 -1.88 3.78 3.95
N VAL A 81 -0.72 4.33 4.31
CA VAL A 81 0.61 3.84 3.95
C VAL A 81 1.26 3.29 5.22
N LEU A 82 1.59 2.00 5.20
CA LEU A 82 2.06 1.24 6.35
C LEU A 82 3.51 0.77 6.11
N LEU A 83 4.23 0.48 7.18
CA LEU A 83 5.49 -0.25 7.04
C LEU A 83 5.20 -1.69 6.59
N ASP A 84 5.95 -2.15 5.60
CA ASP A 84 5.80 -3.50 5.07
C ASP A 84 6.18 -4.54 6.11
N ASN A 85 5.15 -5.21 6.65
CA ASN A 85 5.28 -6.24 7.65
C ASN A 85 4.27 -7.34 7.36
N GLN A 86 4.77 -8.58 7.23
CA GLN A 86 3.97 -9.73 6.85
C GLN A 86 2.78 -9.98 7.79
N ASN A 87 2.97 -9.70 9.09
CA ASN A 87 1.94 -9.88 10.10
C ASN A 87 0.78 -8.87 9.94
N LEU A 88 1.03 -7.71 9.33
CA LEU A 88 0.00 -6.68 9.16
C LEU A 88 -0.99 -7.03 8.04
N VAL A 89 -0.49 -7.61 6.96
CA VAL A 89 -1.34 -8.06 5.84
C VAL A 89 -2.33 -9.12 6.31
N GLN A 90 -1.94 -9.97 7.26
CA GLN A 90 -2.80 -11.00 7.84
C GLN A 90 -3.77 -10.46 8.90
N LYS A 91 -3.35 -9.45 9.67
CA LYS A 91 -4.21 -8.80 10.68
C LYS A 91 -5.34 -7.98 10.05
N ILE A 92 -5.06 -7.37 8.91
CA ILE A 92 -6.07 -6.68 8.11
C ILE A 92 -6.73 -7.75 7.25
N SER A 93 -8.06 -7.89 7.35
CA SER A 93 -8.84 -8.89 6.59
C SER A 93 -8.82 -8.59 5.08
N THR A 94 -7.67 -8.81 4.46
CA THR A 94 -7.35 -8.48 3.07
C THR A 94 -8.00 -9.51 2.15
N ASP A 95 -8.83 -9.06 1.21
CA ASP A 95 -9.43 -9.95 0.20
C ASP A 95 -8.49 -10.18 -0.99
N ILE A 96 -7.72 -9.15 -1.34
CA ILE A 96 -6.88 -9.11 -2.54
C ILE A 96 -5.50 -8.57 -2.17
N LEU A 97 -4.45 -9.30 -2.51
CA LEU A 97 -3.07 -8.83 -2.42
C LEU A 97 -2.55 -8.52 -3.83
N VAL A 98 -2.03 -7.32 -4.03
CA VAL A 98 -1.29 -6.92 -5.21
C VAL A 98 0.16 -6.73 -4.82
N ASP A 99 1.05 -7.62 -5.27
CA ASP A 99 2.50 -7.42 -5.10
C ASP A 99 3.04 -6.56 -6.25
N ALA A 100 3.26 -5.28 -5.99
CA ALA A 100 3.77 -4.32 -6.97
C ALA A 100 5.28 -4.14 -6.88
N ARG A 101 5.98 -4.99 -6.12
CA ARG A 101 7.44 -4.94 -5.99
C ARG A 101 8.09 -5.59 -7.20
N MET A 102 9.10 -4.92 -7.75
CA MET A 102 9.95 -5.50 -8.78
C MET A 102 11.04 -6.35 -8.11
N LEU A 103 10.72 -7.61 -7.85
CA LEU A 103 11.68 -8.56 -7.28
C LEU A 103 12.61 -9.09 -8.37
N LYS A 104 13.92 -9.14 -8.07
CA LYS A 104 14.92 -9.74 -8.97
C LYS A 104 15.07 -11.24 -8.78
N ARG A 105 14.44 -11.79 -7.75
CA ARG A 105 14.48 -13.19 -7.33
C ARG A 105 13.15 -13.54 -6.68
N GLU A 106 12.76 -14.79 -6.76
CA GLU A 106 11.57 -15.29 -6.07
C GLU A 106 11.73 -15.20 -4.55
N THR A 107 10.62 -14.92 -3.86
CA THR A 107 10.53 -14.88 -2.40
C THR A 107 9.24 -15.54 -1.96
N VAL A 108 9.19 -16.04 -0.72
CA VAL A 108 7.95 -16.57 -0.13
C VAL A 108 6.87 -15.47 -0.13
N ASN A 109 5.75 -15.74 -0.81
CA ASN A 109 4.61 -14.83 -0.84
C ASN A 109 3.81 -14.90 0.47
N LEU A 110 3.18 -13.77 0.82
CA LEU A 110 2.44 -13.56 2.08
C LEU A 110 1.20 -14.44 2.24
N ILE A 111 0.69 -14.90 1.10
CA ILE A 111 -0.36 -15.91 0.99
C ILE A 111 0.41 -17.19 0.71
N GLY A 112 0.46 -18.10 1.69
CA GLY A 112 1.29 -19.30 1.62
C GLY A 112 0.97 -20.19 0.42
N THR A 113 1.62 -19.92 -0.71
CA THR A 113 1.78 -20.84 -1.83
C THR A 113 3.22 -20.74 -2.29
N THR A 114 4.01 -21.70 -1.84
CA THR A 114 5.21 -22.15 -2.53
C THR A 114 4.78 -22.70 -3.90
N GLU A 115 5.59 -22.42 -4.92
CA GLU A 115 5.62 -23.07 -6.24
C GLU A 115 4.65 -22.52 -7.31
N LEU A 116 5.24 -21.85 -8.31
CA LEU A 116 4.83 -21.91 -9.71
C LEU A 116 5.72 -22.94 -10.42
#